data_AF-A0A261DAF0-F1
#
_entry.id   AF-A0A261DAF0-F1
#
_cell.length_a   1.000
_cell.length_b   1.000
_cell.length_c   1.000
_cell.angle_alpha   90.00
_cell.angle_beta   90.00
_cell.angle_gamma   90.00
#
_symmetry.space_group_name_H-M   'P 1'
#
loop_
_entity.id
_entity.type
_entity.pdbx_description
1 polymer ?
#
loop_
_entity_poly.entity_id
_entity_poly.type
_entity_poly.pdbx_seq_one_letter_code
_entity_poly.pdbx_strand_id
1 'polypeptide(L)'
;MLMRLQLLLFFSCIITFNISSYSAYAAKKPVSSAPTPTSLVVDYNSGRILHDKNSTTKIYPASLTKLMTLYLLFEAVESGRLSINQKLYVSKNAEKTLPSKLGLKEKDSITVKEAILGLIVKSANDAAMVVAENIKGSEEKFARLMTVRAHQLGMRDTYFKNASGWHHPCQKTTARDLAKLSIAIKRDFPKYYSYFSKNNFVFRGKTIRGHNKVNETYEGVEGLKTGYTTPAGYNLITAATRKNKSLVAIVTGGRSAESRNLQMVKLLDTHFDKSSNNKTMANKLIKVPSKKYIKRTKSTKIVTNIKAKNKKKLTRS
;
A
#
# COMPACT_ATOMS: atom_id res chain seq x y z
N MET A 1 18.78 -26.42 88.20
CA MET A 1 17.67 -26.81 89.10
C MET A 1 16.41 -26.78 88.24
N LEU A 2 16.02 -27.92 87.66
CA LEU A 2 14.87 -28.75 88.12
C LEU A 2 13.54 -27.97 87.99
N MET A 3 12.46 -28.42 87.36
CA MET A 3 12.08 -29.70 86.77
C MET A 3 10.72 -29.50 86.06
N ARG A 4 10.54 -30.18 84.92
CA ARG A 4 9.32 -30.70 84.23
C ARG A 4 7.91 -30.29 84.72
N LEU A 5 7.00 -29.99 83.77
CA LEU A 5 5.67 -30.64 83.72
C LEU A 5 5.05 -30.61 82.31
N GLN A 6 4.59 -31.78 81.86
CA GLN A 6 3.89 -32.07 80.61
C GLN A 6 2.40 -31.65 80.70
N LEU A 7 1.78 -31.24 79.59
CA LEU A 7 0.45 -31.76 79.23
C LEU A 7 0.11 -31.56 77.74
N LEU A 8 -0.30 -32.67 77.12
CA LEU A 8 -0.84 -32.80 75.77
C LEU A 8 -2.21 -32.12 75.64
N LEU A 9 -2.43 -31.40 74.54
CA LEU A 9 -3.77 -31.28 73.95
C LEU A 9 -3.67 -31.41 72.42
N PHE A 10 -4.24 -32.51 71.95
CA PHE A 10 -4.48 -32.86 70.56
C PHE A 10 -5.32 -31.76 69.88
N PHE A 11 -4.76 -31.09 68.87
CA PHE A 11 -5.55 -30.41 67.84
C PHE A 11 -5.31 -31.10 66.51
N SER A 12 -6.21 -32.05 66.19
CA SER A 12 -6.41 -32.58 64.86
C SER A 12 -6.89 -31.44 63.95
N CYS A 13 -5.98 -30.84 63.19
CA CYS A 13 -6.32 -29.89 62.15
C CYS A 13 -6.54 -30.67 60.85
N ILE A 14 -7.82 -30.86 60.51
CA ILE A 14 -8.26 -31.43 59.24
C ILE A 14 -7.80 -30.49 58.12
N ILE A 15 -6.75 -30.87 57.41
CA ILE A 15 -6.31 -30.19 56.18
C ILE A 15 -7.28 -30.61 55.08
N THR A 16 -8.34 -29.82 54.86
CA THR A 16 -9.17 -29.95 53.66
C THR A 16 -8.40 -29.47 52.44
N PHE A 17 -7.95 -30.42 51.64
CA PHE A 17 -7.28 -30.20 50.36
C PHE A 17 -8.29 -29.62 49.36
N ASN A 18 -8.34 -28.28 49.25
CA ASN A 18 -9.13 -27.59 48.23
C ASN A 18 -8.45 -27.79 46.86
N ILE A 19 -8.92 -28.77 46.10
CA ILE A 19 -8.56 -28.93 44.69
C ILE A 19 -9.27 -27.80 43.93
N SER A 20 -8.61 -26.64 43.82
CA SER A 20 -9.03 -25.61 42.87
C SER A 20 -8.85 -26.17 41.46
N SER A 21 -9.96 -26.52 40.84
CA SER A 21 -10.07 -26.87 39.43
C SER A 21 -9.54 -25.73 38.57
N TYR A 22 -8.25 -25.78 38.21
CA TYR A 22 -7.70 -24.94 37.15
C TYR A 22 -8.35 -25.37 35.83
N SER A 23 -9.49 -24.77 35.52
CA SER A 23 -10.10 -24.87 34.21
C SER A 23 -9.14 -24.20 33.23
N ALA A 24 -8.37 -25.01 32.50
CA ALA A 24 -7.50 -24.55 31.42
C ALA A 24 -8.36 -23.85 30.36
N TYR A 25 -8.47 -22.53 30.45
CA TYR A 25 -9.02 -21.70 29.40
C TYR A 25 -8.05 -21.78 28.22
N ALA A 26 -8.25 -22.78 27.36
CA ALA A 26 -7.58 -22.86 26.08
C ALA A 26 -7.90 -21.57 25.31
N ALA A 27 -6.93 -20.65 25.24
CA ALA A 27 -7.06 -19.43 24.46
C ALA A 27 -7.35 -19.83 23.02
N LYS A 28 -8.61 -19.65 22.57
CA LYS A 28 -8.98 -19.78 21.16
C LYS A 28 -8.03 -18.90 20.37
N LYS A 29 -7.17 -19.51 19.54
CA LYS A 29 -6.39 -18.77 18.54
C LYS A 29 -7.37 -17.85 17.81
N PRO A 30 -7.09 -16.55 17.65
CA PRO A 30 -8.00 -15.68 16.94
C PRO A 30 -8.17 -16.24 15.54
N VAL A 31 -9.38 -16.70 15.23
CA VAL A 31 -9.77 -17.01 13.86
C VAL A 31 -9.54 -15.71 13.10
N SER A 32 -8.58 -15.72 12.17
CA SER A 32 -8.38 -14.62 11.25
C SER A 32 -9.69 -14.45 10.48
N SER A 33 -10.54 -13.54 10.93
CA SER A 33 -11.77 -13.20 10.24
C SER A 33 -11.42 -12.80 8.81
N ALA A 34 -12.20 -13.31 7.84
CA ALA A 34 -11.99 -12.96 6.45
C ALA A 34 -11.99 -11.42 6.28
N PRO A 35 -11.14 -10.86 5.40
CA PRO A 35 -11.08 -9.43 5.21
C PRO A 35 -12.45 -8.89 4.80
N THR A 36 -12.88 -7.78 5.41
CA THR A 36 -14.14 -7.11 5.05
C THR A 36 -14.09 -6.62 3.60
N PRO A 37 -14.99 -7.09 2.71
CA PRO A 37 -15.00 -6.61 1.33
C PRO A 37 -15.42 -5.14 1.26
N THR A 38 -14.70 -4.35 0.45
CA THR A 38 -15.03 -2.95 0.17
C THR A 38 -15.06 -2.70 -1.33
N SER A 39 -15.85 -1.72 -1.76
CA SER A 39 -15.79 -1.24 -3.14
C SER A 39 -16.18 0.24 -3.24
N LEU A 40 -15.59 0.92 -4.21
CA LEU A 40 -15.79 2.36 -4.41
C LEU A 40 -15.63 2.68 -5.89
N VAL A 41 -16.52 3.48 -6.47
CA VAL A 41 -16.36 4.02 -7.83
C VAL A 41 -16.48 5.54 -7.75
N VAL A 42 -15.54 6.22 -8.41
CA VAL A 42 -15.41 7.67 -8.37
C VAL A 42 -15.27 8.19 -9.80
N ASP A 43 -16.02 9.23 -10.12
CA ASP A 43 -15.77 10.03 -11.31
C ASP A 43 -14.48 10.84 -11.11
N TYR A 44 -13.48 10.61 -11.95
CA TYR A 44 -12.14 11.19 -11.80
C TYR A 44 -12.16 12.72 -11.90
N ASN A 45 -12.94 13.28 -12.82
CA ASN A 45 -12.94 14.70 -13.13
C ASN A 45 -13.61 15.53 -12.02
N SER A 46 -14.77 15.07 -11.54
CA SER A 46 -15.55 15.77 -10.51
C SER A 46 -15.21 15.34 -9.08
N GLY A 47 -14.57 14.18 -8.91
CA GLY A 47 -14.38 13.53 -7.60
C GLY A 47 -15.68 12.97 -7.01
N ARG A 48 -16.78 12.95 -7.77
CA ARG A 48 -18.07 12.46 -7.29
C ARG A 48 -18.04 10.95 -7.07
N ILE A 49 -18.47 10.51 -5.89
CA ILE A 49 -18.63 9.09 -5.60
C ILE A 49 -19.90 8.59 -6.29
N LEU A 50 -19.73 7.58 -7.15
CA LEU A 50 -20.81 6.94 -7.91
C LEU A 50 -21.31 5.66 -7.25
N HIS A 51 -20.44 5.00 -6.49
CA HIS A 51 -20.73 3.79 -5.71
C HIS A 51 -19.85 3.75 -4.47
N ASP A 52 -20.42 3.38 -3.32
CA ASP A 52 -19.72 3.30 -2.05
C ASP A 52 -20.21 2.10 -1.23
N LYS A 53 -19.32 1.16 -0.96
CA LYS A 53 -19.54 0.05 -0.03
C LYS A 53 -18.36 -0.05 0.91
N ASN A 54 -18.58 0.30 2.18
CA ASN A 54 -17.59 0.21 3.25
C ASN A 54 -16.27 0.94 2.94
N SER A 55 -16.31 2.05 2.18
CA SER A 55 -15.08 2.67 1.66
C SER A 55 -14.16 3.28 2.72
N THR A 56 -14.65 3.50 3.94
CA THR A 56 -13.90 4.02 5.09
C THR A 56 -13.40 2.91 6.02
N THR A 57 -13.70 1.64 5.75
CA THR A 57 -13.23 0.50 6.54
C THR A 57 -11.71 0.39 6.45
N LYS A 58 -11.05 0.24 7.61
CA LYS A 58 -9.60 0.02 7.69
C LYS A 58 -9.25 -1.36 7.16
N ILE A 59 -8.46 -1.40 6.09
CA ILE A 59 -8.02 -2.61 5.40
C ILE A 59 -6.49 -2.68 5.34
N TYR A 60 -5.97 -3.89 5.11
CA TYR A 60 -4.57 -4.05 4.72
C TYR A 60 -4.41 -3.75 3.22
N PRO A 61 -3.50 -2.84 2.82
CA PRO A 61 -3.38 -2.44 1.41
C PRO A 61 -2.76 -3.54 0.52
N ALA A 62 -2.00 -4.47 1.09
CA ALA A 62 -1.08 -5.33 0.33
C ALA A 62 -0.25 -4.50 -0.68
N SER A 63 0.04 -5.05 -1.86
CA SER A 63 0.81 -4.37 -2.91
C SER A 63 0.17 -3.09 -3.48
N LEU A 64 -1.07 -2.71 -3.12
CA LEU A 64 -1.59 -1.38 -3.46
C LEU A 64 -0.74 -0.26 -2.85
N THR A 65 -0.02 -0.56 -1.76
CA THR A 65 1.00 0.31 -1.14
C THR A 65 2.01 0.87 -2.14
N LYS A 66 2.37 0.09 -3.17
CA LYS A 66 3.36 0.51 -4.17
C LYS A 66 2.92 1.71 -4.99
N LEU A 67 1.63 2.06 -5.01
CA LEU A 67 1.15 3.30 -5.60
C LEU A 67 1.72 4.53 -4.87
N MET A 68 1.87 4.49 -3.55
CA MET A 68 2.50 5.57 -2.80
C MET A 68 4.03 5.60 -3.03
N THR A 69 4.65 4.43 -3.15
CA THR A 69 6.07 4.31 -3.54
C THR A 69 6.32 4.93 -4.92
N LEU A 70 5.47 4.63 -5.90
CA LEU A 70 5.50 5.24 -7.23
C LEU A 70 5.22 6.75 -7.18
N TYR A 71 4.24 7.20 -6.39
CA TYR A 71 3.94 8.63 -6.22
C TYR A 71 5.18 9.40 -5.74
N LEU A 72 5.89 8.90 -4.72
CA LEU A 72 7.11 9.54 -4.21
C LEU A 72 8.29 9.44 -5.19
N LEU A 73 8.40 8.34 -5.94
CA LEU A 73 9.40 8.18 -6.99
C LEU A 73 9.16 9.18 -8.12
N PHE A 74 7.94 9.32 -8.60
CA PHE A 74 7.56 10.31 -9.62
C PHE A 74 7.81 11.74 -9.13
N GLU A 75 7.53 12.04 -7.85
CA GLU A 75 7.87 13.35 -7.26
C GLU A 75 9.38 13.58 -7.29
N ALA A 76 10.19 12.58 -6.98
CA ALA A 76 11.65 12.70 -7.02
C ALA A 76 12.15 12.96 -8.44
N VAL A 77 11.59 12.30 -9.45
CA VAL A 77 11.96 12.53 -10.86
C VAL A 77 11.51 13.90 -11.35
N GLU A 78 10.25 14.30 -11.11
CA GLU A 78 9.73 15.59 -11.58
C GLU A 78 10.38 16.80 -10.89
N SER A 79 10.85 16.63 -9.64
CA SER A 79 11.63 17.67 -8.94
C SER A 79 13.10 17.71 -9.34
N GLY A 80 13.55 16.88 -10.29
CA GLY A 80 14.94 16.80 -10.72
C GLY A 80 15.89 16.18 -9.68
N ARG A 81 15.38 15.58 -8.61
CA ARG A 81 16.20 14.88 -7.60
C ARG A 81 16.70 13.54 -8.10
N LEU A 82 15.99 12.93 -9.05
CA LEU A 82 16.38 11.71 -9.76
C LEU A 82 16.16 11.90 -11.26
N SER A 83 17.01 11.28 -12.07
CA SER A 83 16.74 11.11 -13.50
C SER A 83 16.06 9.76 -13.77
N ILE A 84 15.25 9.66 -14.83
CA ILE A 84 14.58 8.41 -15.24
C ILE A 84 15.57 7.27 -15.57
N ASN A 85 16.78 7.63 -16.01
CA ASN A 85 17.86 6.68 -16.34
C ASN A 85 18.89 6.53 -15.21
N GLN A 86 18.70 7.23 -14.08
CA GLN A 86 19.63 7.14 -12.96
C GLN A 86 19.63 5.72 -12.39
N LYS A 87 20.82 5.19 -12.11
CA LYS A 87 21.02 3.92 -11.41
C LYS A 87 20.69 4.05 -9.92
N LEU A 88 19.89 3.12 -9.41
CA LEU A 88 19.59 2.90 -8.00
C LEU A 88 20.27 1.62 -7.55
N TYR A 89 21.03 1.69 -6.45
CA TYR A 89 21.85 0.57 -5.99
C TYR A 89 21.04 -0.42 -5.17
N VAL A 90 21.33 -1.71 -5.34
CA VAL A 90 20.67 -2.81 -4.64
C VAL A 90 21.45 -3.13 -3.36
N SER A 91 20.77 -3.06 -2.22
CA SER A 91 21.32 -3.46 -0.93
C SER A 91 21.11 -4.95 -0.66
N LYS A 92 21.79 -5.45 0.38
CA LYS A 92 21.53 -6.78 0.95
C LYS A 92 20.08 -6.97 1.40
N ASN A 93 19.43 -5.91 1.90
CA ASN A 93 18.04 -5.97 2.34
C ASN A 93 17.10 -6.14 1.14
N ALA A 94 17.37 -5.44 0.04
CA ALA A 94 16.60 -5.56 -1.20
C ALA A 94 16.65 -6.98 -1.77
N GLU A 95 17.84 -7.59 -1.83
CA GLU A 95 17.98 -8.98 -2.29
C GLU A 95 17.20 -9.98 -1.41
N LYS A 96 17.23 -9.78 -0.09
CA LYS A 96 16.56 -10.64 0.90
C LYS A 96 15.04 -10.48 0.95
N THR A 97 14.44 -9.56 0.20
CA THR A 97 12.99 -9.40 0.18
C THR A 97 12.28 -10.65 -0.33
N LEU A 98 11.10 -10.92 0.26
CA LEU A 98 10.23 -12.01 -0.14
C LEU A 98 9.56 -11.73 -1.49
N PRO A 99 9.24 -12.75 -2.30
CA PRO A 99 8.50 -12.59 -3.55
C PRO A 99 7.15 -11.86 -3.38
N SER A 100 6.57 -11.26 -4.43
CA SER A 100 7.05 -11.12 -5.81
C SER A 100 8.29 -10.23 -5.93
N LYS A 101 9.25 -10.58 -6.79
CA LYS A 101 10.53 -9.85 -6.97
C LYS A 101 11.09 -9.94 -8.40
N LEU A 102 12.00 -9.06 -8.77
CA LEU A 102 12.78 -9.11 -10.02
C LEU A 102 13.99 -10.05 -9.92
N GLY A 103 14.41 -10.39 -8.70
CA GLY A 103 15.60 -11.21 -8.46
C GLY A 103 16.88 -10.37 -8.40
N LEU A 104 16.79 -9.13 -7.92
CA LEU A 104 17.93 -8.23 -7.80
C LEU A 104 18.96 -8.76 -6.80
N LYS A 105 20.25 -8.60 -7.10
CA LYS A 105 21.38 -9.04 -6.29
C LYS A 105 22.09 -7.88 -5.62
N GLU A 106 22.59 -8.07 -4.40
CA GLU A 106 23.40 -7.06 -3.72
C GLU A 106 24.55 -6.59 -4.64
N LYS A 107 24.86 -5.28 -4.60
CA LYS A 107 25.86 -4.60 -5.44
C LYS A 107 25.45 -4.38 -6.90
N ASP A 108 24.36 -4.97 -7.38
CA ASP A 108 23.77 -4.58 -8.66
C ASP A 108 23.15 -3.17 -8.60
N SER A 109 22.67 -2.71 -9.76
CA SER A 109 21.77 -1.57 -9.85
C SER A 109 20.63 -1.83 -10.83
N ILE A 110 19.56 -1.06 -10.67
CA ILE A 110 18.49 -0.89 -11.66
C ILE A 110 18.29 0.60 -11.93
N THR A 111 17.89 0.96 -13.14
CA THR A 111 17.48 2.33 -13.45
C THR A 111 16.15 2.67 -12.77
N VAL A 112 15.88 3.97 -12.59
CA VAL A 112 14.57 4.44 -12.12
C VAL A 112 13.44 3.93 -13.02
N LYS A 113 13.63 3.90 -14.34
CA LYS A 113 12.67 3.33 -15.30
C LYS A 113 12.39 1.85 -15.04
N GLU A 114 13.42 1.04 -14.83
CA GLU A 114 13.26 -0.37 -14.49
C GLU A 114 12.57 -0.57 -13.14
N ALA A 115 12.86 0.29 -12.16
CA ALA A 115 12.16 0.27 -10.87
C ALA A 115 10.66 0.57 -11.05
N ILE A 116 10.30 1.58 -11.85
CA ILE A 116 8.90 1.92 -12.17
C ILE A 116 8.20 0.71 -12.82
N LEU A 117 8.80 0.13 -13.85
CA LEU A 117 8.23 -1.02 -14.57
C LEU A 117 8.13 -2.26 -13.66
N GLY A 118 9.14 -2.54 -12.83
CA GLY A 118 9.12 -3.64 -11.87
C GLY A 118 8.03 -3.49 -10.81
N LEU A 119 7.83 -2.27 -10.30
CA LEU A 119 6.76 -1.96 -9.34
C LEU A 119 5.36 -2.09 -9.94
N ILE A 120 5.18 -1.68 -11.19
CA ILE A 120 3.89 -1.70 -11.88
C ILE A 120 3.56 -3.11 -12.39
N VAL A 121 4.42 -3.67 -13.24
CA VAL A 121 4.16 -4.91 -13.96
C VAL A 121 4.30 -6.12 -13.04
N LYS A 122 5.48 -6.28 -12.41
CA LYS A 122 5.78 -7.46 -11.58
C LYS A 122 5.30 -7.31 -10.14
N SER A 123 5.00 -6.08 -9.72
CA SER A 123 4.72 -5.76 -8.31
C SER A 123 5.89 -6.13 -7.40
N ALA A 124 7.11 -5.91 -7.87
CA ALA A 124 8.34 -6.40 -7.27
C ALA A 124 8.67 -5.72 -5.93
N ASN A 125 8.93 -6.53 -4.90
CA ASN A 125 9.23 -6.09 -3.53
C ASN A 125 10.69 -5.60 -3.39
N ASP A 126 11.63 -6.27 -4.07
CA ASP A 126 13.03 -5.85 -4.14
C ASP A 126 13.16 -4.47 -4.77
N ALA A 127 12.45 -4.21 -5.88
CA ALA A 127 12.40 -2.87 -6.48
C ALA A 127 11.82 -1.81 -5.52
N ALA A 128 10.82 -2.16 -4.70
CA ALA A 128 10.28 -1.25 -3.70
C ALA A 128 11.29 -0.89 -2.61
N MET A 129 12.04 -1.89 -2.11
CA MET A 129 13.13 -1.70 -1.15
C MET A 129 14.24 -0.81 -1.74
N VAL A 130 14.67 -1.10 -2.98
CA VAL A 130 15.67 -0.29 -3.70
C VAL A 130 15.25 1.17 -3.78
N VAL A 131 14.01 1.44 -4.21
CA VAL A 131 13.49 2.82 -4.30
C VAL A 131 13.50 3.49 -2.93
N ALA A 132 13.04 2.79 -1.89
CA ALA A 132 12.93 3.33 -0.55
C ALA A 132 14.30 3.73 0.04
N GLU A 133 15.27 2.82 -0.05
CA GLU A 133 16.63 3.03 0.46
C GLU A 133 17.38 4.09 -0.33
N ASN A 134 17.24 4.15 -1.66
CA ASN A 134 17.92 5.18 -2.46
C ASN A 134 17.31 6.58 -2.28
N ILE A 135 15.99 6.70 -2.01
CA ILE A 135 15.36 8.01 -1.79
C ILE A 135 15.57 8.52 -0.36
N LYS A 136 15.51 7.64 0.65
CA LYS A 136 15.46 8.07 2.06
C LYS A 136 16.48 7.39 2.98
N GLY A 137 17.34 6.53 2.44
CA GLY A 137 18.42 5.85 3.16
C GLY A 137 18.01 4.58 3.90
N SER A 138 16.73 4.39 4.20
CA SER A 138 16.17 3.14 4.74
C SER A 138 14.68 3.02 4.42
N GLU A 139 14.15 1.79 4.38
CA GLU A 139 12.73 1.55 4.15
C GLU A 139 11.86 2.16 5.26
N GLU A 140 12.30 2.08 6.52
CA GLU A 140 11.55 2.64 7.64
C GLU A 140 11.37 4.16 7.50
N LYS A 141 12.44 4.89 7.18
CA LYS A 141 12.37 6.35 6.97
C LYS A 141 11.53 6.69 5.75
N PHE A 142 11.57 5.85 4.72
CA PHE A 142 10.70 5.99 3.54
C PHE A 142 9.23 5.75 3.89
N ALA A 143 8.89 4.72 4.67
CA ALA A 143 7.53 4.45 5.12
C ALA A 143 6.96 5.61 5.95
N ARG A 144 7.76 6.22 6.83
CA ARG A 144 7.38 7.46 7.54
C ARG A 144 7.07 8.59 6.55
N LEU A 145 7.90 8.78 5.52
CA LEU A 145 7.65 9.76 4.45
C LEU A 145 6.37 9.44 3.65
N MET A 146 6.09 8.17 3.38
CA MET A 146 4.86 7.72 2.71
C MET A 146 3.63 8.11 3.53
N THR A 147 3.63 7.89 4.85
CA THR A 147 2.50 8.30 5.72
C THR A 147 2.34 9.81 5.76
N VAL A 148 3.43 10.56 5.92
CA VAL A 148 3.38 12.04 5.86
C VAL A 148 2.76 12.50 4.54
N ARG A 149 3.17 11.90 3.41
CA ARG A 149 2.60 12.24 2.10
C ARG A 149 1.14 11.82 1.98
N ALA A 150 0.76 10.66 2.51
CA ALA A 150 -0.64 10.22 2.54
C ALA A 150 -1.51 11.28 3.23
N HIS A 151 -1.11 11.74 4.42
CA HIS A 151 -1.86 12.74 5.17
C HIS A 151 -1.93 14.08 4.43
N GLN A 152 -0.85 14.50 3.76
CA GLN A 152 -0.84 15.70 2.90
C GLN A 152 -1.81 15.59 1.71
N LEU A 153 -2.05 14.39 1.20
CA LEU A 153 -3.05 14.09 0.17
C LEU A 153 -4.47 13.92 0.76
N GLY A 154 -4.64 14.15 2.06
CA GLY A 154 -5.91 13.99 2.77
C GLY A 154 -6.24 12.53 3.12
N MET A 155 -5.29 11.59 2.98
CA MET A 155 -5.46 10.18 3.32
C MET A 155 -5.27 9.94 4.84
N ARG A 156 -6.19 10.46 5.67
CA ARG A 156 -6.04 10.50 7.14
C ARG A 156 -6.10 9.14 7.83
N ASP A 157 -6.62 8.12 7.16
CA ASP A 157 -6.77 6.77 7.70
C ASP A 157 -5.68 5.81 7.17
N THR A 158 -4.61 6.36 6.59
CA THR A 158 -3.56 5.60 5.93
C THR A 158 -2.22 5.67 6.64
N TYR A 159 -1.69 4.50 7.01
CA TYR A 159 -0.43 4.31 7.70
C TYR A 159 0.40 3.25 6.96
N PHE A 160 1.61 3.63 6.54
CA PHE A 160 2.54 2.74 5.86
C PHE A 160 3.64 2.31 6.81
N LYS A 161 4.06 1.05 6.70
CA LYS A 161 5.17 0.48 7.50
C LYS A 161 6.30 -0.06 6.64
N ASN A 162 6.09 -0.21 5.34
CA ASN A 162 7.08 -0.58 4.36
C ASN A 162 6.69 -0.04 2.97
N ALA A 163 7.61 -0.13 2.01
CA ALA A 163 7.43 0.40 0.66
C ALA A 163 6.69 -0.57 -0.28
N SER A 164 6.67 -1.85 0.08
CA SER A 164 6.18 -2.93 -0.78
C SER A 164 4.71 -3.26 -0.55
N GLY A 165 4.19 -3.00 0.65
CA GLY A 165 2.89 -3.51 1.07
C GLY A 165 2.94 -4.90 1.69
N TRP A 166 4.13 -5.42 2.02
CA TRP A 166 4.26 -6.65 2.79
C TRP A 166 3.51 -6.53 4.12
N HIS A 167 3.00 -7.64 4.63
CA HIS A 167 2.10 -7.60 5.78
C HIS A 167 2.80 -7.00 7.01
N HIS A 168 2.09 -6.06 7.64
CA HIS A 168 2.42 -5.50 8.94
C HIS A 168 1.10 -5.12 9.62
N PRO A 169 0.87 -5.45 10.90
CA PRO A 169 -0.42 -5.22 11.57
C PRO A 169 -0.82 -3.74 11.63
N CYS A 170 0.15 -2.84 11.86
CA CYS A 170 -0.07 -1.40 11.84
C CYS A 170 -0.12 -0.75 10.44
N GLN A 171 0.03 -1.51 9.35
CA GLN A 171 -0.10 -0.96 8.00
C GLN A 171 -1.56 -1.01 7.56
N LYS A 172 -2.17 0.16 7.38
CA LYS A 172 -3.61 0.29 7.14
C LYS A 172 -3.90 1.37 6.10
N THR A 173 -5.01 1.22 5.40
CA THR A 173 -5.60 2.25 4.52
C THR A 173 -7.11 2.04 4.43
N THR A 174 -7.78 2.81 3.58
CA THR A 174 -9.20 2.66 3.24
C THR A 174 -9.37 2.76 1.72
N ALA A 175 -10.48 2.25 1.16
CA ALA A 175 -10.75 2.42 -0.27
C ALA A 175 -10.88 3.92 -0.63
N ARG A 176 -11.47 4.73 0.26
CA ARG A 176 -11.58 6.19 0.08
C ARG A 176 -10.22 6.87 -0.03
N ASP A 177 -9.26 6.47 0.79
CA ASP A 177 -7.91 7.03 0.75
C ASP A 177 -7.13 6.55 -0.48
N LEU A 178 -7.28 5.28 -0.85
CA LEU A 178 -6.71 4.76 -2.09
C LEU A 178 -7.25 5.50 -3.32
N ALA A 179 -8.53 5.88 -3.35
CA ALA A 179 -9.08 6.71 -4.43
C ALA A 179 -8.44 8.09 -4.49
N LYS A 180 -8.19 8.75 -3.35
CA LYS A 180 -7.45 10.02 -3.29
C LYS A 180 -6.06 9.87 -3.90
N LEU A 181 -5.35 8.79 -3.56
CA LEU A 181 -4.03 8.50 -4.11
C LEU A 181 -4.08 8.28 -5.63
N SER A 182 -5.03 7.49 -6.13
CA SER A 182 -5.20 7.25 -7.56
C SER A 182 -5.48 8.53 -8.34
N ILE A 183 -6.39 9.37 -7.83
CA ILE A 183 -6.68 10.69 -8.43
C ILE A 183 -5.41 11.56 -8.40
N ALA A 184 -4.70 11.59 -7.27
CA ALA A 184 -3.48 12.38 -7.13
C ALA A 184 -2.39 11.93 -8.12
N ILE A 185 -2.21 10.63 -8.35
CA ILE A 185 -1.22 10.11 -9.30
C ILE A 185 -1.54 10.60 -10.72
N LYS A 186 -2.77 10.40 -11.20
CA LYS A 186 -3.16 10.81 -12.56
C LYS A 186 -3.06 12.32 -12.75
N ARG A 187 -3.49 13.11 -11.75
CA ARG A 187 -3.45 14.57 -11.76
C ARG A 187 -2.04 15.13 -11.70
N ASP A 188 -1.23 14.63 -10.77
CA ASP A 188 0.08 15.22 -10.46
C ASP A 188 1.17 14.73 -11.42
N PHE A 189 0.99 13.56 -12.05
CA PHE A 189 2.00 12.86 -12.83
C PHE A 189 1.47 12.30 -14.18
N PRO A 190 0.70 13.07 -14.98
CA PRO A 190 0.08 12.55 -16.21
C PRO A 190 1.11 11.96 -17.19
N LYS A 191 2.32 12.54 -17.27
CA LYS A 191 3.42 12.07 -18.12
C LYS A 191 3.93 10.66 -17.80
N TYR A 192 3.71 10.17 -16.58
CA TYR A 192 4.13 8.83 -16.17
C TYR A 192 2.97 7.83 -16.16
N TYR A 193 1.75 8.29 -16.43
CA TYR A 193 0.56 7.47 -16.28
C TYR A 193 0.50 6.30 -17.28
N SER A 194 1.09 6.49 -18.46
CA SER A 194 1.21 5.45 -19.50
C SER A 194 2.02 4.23 -19.07
N TYR A 195 2.80 4.29 -17.98
CA TYR A 195 3.44 3.09 -17.44
C TYR A 195 2.43 2.11 -16.84
N PHE A 196 1.32 2.60 -16.27
CA PHE A 196 0.33 1.75 -15.58
C PHE A 196 -0.45 0.83 -16.53
N SER A 197 -0.55 1.18 -17.82
CA SER A 197 -1.17 0.33 -18.84
C SER A 197 -0.23 -0.77 -19.39
N LYS A 198 1.04 -0.81 -18.97
CA LYS A 198 1.99 -1.84 -19.44
C LYS A 198 1.67 -3.20 -18.79
N ASN A 199 1.48 -4.21 -19.63
CA ASN A 199 1.23 -5.59 -19.21
C ASN A 199 2.51 -6.44 -19.14
N ASN A 200 3.59 -6.01 -19.78
CA ASN A 200 4.89 -6.67 -19.73
C ASN A 200 6.02 -5.65 -19.93
N PHE A 201 7.24 -6.06 -19.62
CA PHE A 201 8.46 -5.35 -20.01
C PHE A 201 9.65 -6.33 -20.09
N VAL A 202 10.66 -5.96 -20.87
CA VAL A 202 11.92 -6.73 -20.92
C VAL A 202 12.86 -6.25 -19.82
N PHE A 203 13.37 -7.19 -19.04
CA PHE A 203 14.35 -6.95 -17.98
C PHE A 203 15.47 -7.98 -18.11
N ARG A 204 16.70 -7.53 -18.31
CA ARG A 204 17.90 -8.38 -18.44
C ARG A 204 17.69 -9.56 -19.41
N GLY A 205 17.18 -9.26 -20.61
CA GLY A 205 16.92 -10.25 -21.66
C GLY A 205 15.68 -11.14 -21.45
N LYS A 206 14.94 -10.97 -20.34
CA LYS A 206 13.73 -11.77 -20.04
C LYS A 206 12.48 -10.91 -20.09
N THR A 207 11.43 -11.40 -20.75
CA THR A 207 10.11 -10.77 -20.73
C THR A 207 9.42 -11.06 -19.41
N ILE A 208 9.20 -10.02 -18.61
CA ILE A 208 8.45 -10.08 -17.36
C ILE A 208 7.00 -9.68 -17.65
N ARG A 209 6.07 -10.59 -17.35
CA ARG A 209 4.63 -10.37 -17.51
C ARG A 209 3.96 -9.99 -16.19
N GLY A 210 2.94 -9.14 -16.30
CA GLY A 210 2.06 -8.76 -15.21
C GLY A 210 1.02 -9.83 -14.90
N HIS A 211 0.15 -9.51 -13.95
CA HIS A 211 -0.92 -10.39 -13.46
C HIS A 211 -2.27 -9.65 -13.36
N ASN A 212 -2.36 -8.45 -13.92
CA ASN A 212 -3.56 -7.62 -13.87
C ASN A 212 -4.42 -7.89 -15.11
N LYS A 213 -5.26 -8.93 -15.04
CA LYS A 213 -6.07 -9.35 -16.20
C LYS A 213 -7.00 -8.25 -16.71
N VAL A 214 -7.57 -7.44 -15.81
CA VAL A 214 -8.44 -6.32 -16.18
C VAL A 214 -7.68 -5.29 -17.03
N ASN A 215 -6.39 -5.08 -16.77
CA ASN A 215 -5.54 -4.19 -17.56
C ASN A 215 -5.18 -4.74 -18.94
N GLU A 216 -5.37 -6.04 -19.17
CA GLU A 216 -5.16 -6.67 -20.48
C GLU A 216 -6.43 -6.68 -21.33
N THR A 217 -7.61 -6.78 -20.71
CA THR A 217 -8.84 -7.13 -21.43
C THR A 217 -9.94 -6.08 -21.38
N TYR A 218 -9.89 -5.11 -20.46
CA TYR A 218 -10.98 -4.16 -20.28
C TYR A 218 -10.78 -2.91 -21.15
N GLU A 219 -11.76 -2.59 -22.00
CA GLU A 219 -11.71 -1.43 -22.89
C GLU A 219 -11.61 -0.11 -22.10
N GLY A 220 -10.68 0.75 -22.52
CA GLY A 220 -10.46 2.07 -21.93
C GLY A 220 -9.61 2.04 -20.65
N VAL A 221 -9.08 0.88 -20.25
CA VAL A 221 -8.25 0.76 -19.05
C VAL A 221 -6.92 1.51 -19.18
N GLU A 222 -6.54 2.20 -18.12
CA GLU A 222 -5.29 2.97 -18.04
C GLU A 222 -4.36 2.47 -16.91
N GLY A 223 -4.78 1.45 -16.14
CA GLY A 223 -4.12 1.01 -14.92
C GLY A 223 -5.10 0.53 -13.85
N LEU A 224 -4.73 0.40 -12.57
CA LEU A 224 -3.42 0.75 -11.98
C LEU A 224 -2.73 -0.41 -11.29
N LYS A 225 -3.39 -1.06 -10.32
CA LYS A 225 -2.66 -1.97 -9.44
C LYS A 225 -3.53 -3.00 -8.73
N THR A 226 -3.05 -4.23 -8.75
CA THR A 226 -3.50 -5.38 -7.95
C THR A 226 -2.75 -5.47 -6.62
N GLY A 227 -3.35 -6.11 -5.62
CA GLY A 227 -2.69 -6.49 -4.38
C GLY A 227 -3.27 -7.76 -3.77
N TYR A 228 -2.41 -8.56 -3.14
CA TYR A 228 -2.82 -9.74 -2.38
C TYR A 228 -1.85 -9.99 -1.23
N THR A 229 -2.41 -10.34 -0.08
CA THR A 229 -1.78 -11.07 1.03
C THR A 229 -2.91 -11.84 1.73
N THR A 230 -2.62 -12.95 2.40
CA THR A 230 -3.64 -13.72 3.15
C THR A 230 -4.57 -12.84 4.00
N PRO A 231 -4.09 -11.90 4.84
CA PRO A 231 -4.98 -11.05 5.65
C PRO A 231 -5.69 -9.92 4.87
N ALA A 232 -5.26 -9.61 3.64
CA ALA A 232 -5.85 -8.53 2.83
C ALA A 232 -6.88 -9.04 1.82
N GLY A 233 -6.86 -10.33 1.48
CA GLY A 233 -7.61 -10.87 0.35
C GLY A 233 -7.11 -10.32 -0.99
N TYR A 234 -7.90 -10.52 -2.04
CA TYR A 234 -7.60 -10.05 -3.39
C TYR A 234 -8.14 -8.63 -3.60
N ASN A 235 -7.26 -7.72 -4.02
CA ASN A 235 -7.54 -6.30 -4.16
C ASN A 235 -7.18 -5.78 -5.56
N LEU A 236 -7.91 -4.82 -6.07
CA LEU A 236 -7.62 -4.15 -7.35
C LEU A 236 -8.12 -2.70 -7.34
N ILE A 237 -7.31 -1.83 -7.94
CA ILE A 237 -7.67 -0.48 -8.31
C ILE A 237 -7.54 -0.37 -9.82
N THR A 238 -8.60 0.05 -10.47
CA THR A 238 -8.65 0.26 -11.91
C THR A 238 -9.03 1.70 -12.22
N ALA A 239 -8.29 2.31 -13.14
CA ALA A 239 -8.72 3.55 -13.79
C ALA A 239 -9.03 3.24 -15.24
N ALA A 240 -10.15 3.77 -15.73
CA ALA A 240 -10.55 3.60 -17.11
C ALA A 240 -11.19 4.88 -17.63
N THR A 241 -11.01 5.16 -18.91
CA THR A 241 -11.62 6.27 -19.62
C THR A 241 -12.30 5.77 -20.89
N ARG A 242 -13.59 6.10 -21.05
CA ARG A 242 -14.36 5.84 -22.28
C ARG A 242 -15.02 7.14 -22.70
N LYS A 243 -14.81 7.56 -23.94
CA LYS A 243 -15.24 8.87 -24.45
C LYS A 243 -14.75 9.98 -23.48
N ASN A 244 -15.66 10.78 -22.92
CA ASN A 244 -15.33 11.89 -22.02
C ASN A 244 -15.50 11.55 -20.52
N LYS A 245 -15.67 10.27 -20.18
CA LYS A 245 -15.89 9.83 -18.80
C LYS A 245 -14.70 9.03 -18.30
N SER A 246 -14.10 9.47 -17.20
CA SER A 246 -12.98 8.80 -16.53
C SER A 246 -13.42 8.32 -15.16
N LEU A 247 -13.23 7.04 -14.87
CA LEU A 247 -13.59 6.40 -13.61
C LEU A 247 -12.35 5.88 -12.88
N VAL A 248 -12.38 5.94 -11.55
CA VAL A 248 -11.50 5.19 -10.66
C VAL A 248 -12.38 4.23 -9.85
N ALA A 249 -12.16 2.93 -10.01
CA ALA A 249 -12.86 1.88 -9.30
C ALA A 249 -11.91 1.08 -8.40
N ILE A 250 -12.40 0.71 -7.23
CA ILE A 250 -11.64 0.01 -6.19
C ILE A 250 -12.46 -1.17 -5.69
N VAL A 251 -11.83 -2.33 -5.59
CA VAL A 251 -12.39 -3.55 -4.99
C VAL A 251 -11.34 -4.15 -4.06
N THR A 252 -11.70 -4.40 -2.80
CA THR A 252 -10.78 -5.01 -1.82
C THR A 252 -11.47 -6.12 -1.03
N GLY A 253 -10.67 -7.01 -0.43
CA GLY A 253 -11.18 -8.14 0.36
C GLY A 253 -11.84 -9.23 -0.48
N GLY A 254 -11.48 -9.34 -1.77
CA GLY A 254 -11.98 -10.38 -2.64
C GLY A 254 -11.51 -11.78 -2.20
N ARG A 255 -12.35 -12.79 -2.43
CA ARG A 255 -12.06 -14.20 -2.06
C ARG A 255 -11.08 -14.87 -3.02
N SER A 256 -11.13 -14.50 -4.30
CA SER A 256 -10.26 -15.01 -5.35
C SER A 256 -9.88 -13.89 -6.32
N ALA A 257 -8.85 -14.11 -7.13
CA ALA A 257 -8.47 -13.16 -8.18
C ALA A 257 -9.60 -12.94 -9.19
N GLU A 258 -10.31 -14.02 -9.54
CA GLU A 258 -11.42 -14.06 -10.50
C GLU A 258 -12.65 -13.30 -9.98
N SER A 259 -13.14 -13.62 -8.78
CA SER A 259 -14.30 -12.94 -8.18
C SER A 259 -14.07 -11.43 -8.06
N ARG A 260 -12.84 -11.04 -7.71
CA ARG A 260 -12.39 -9.64 -7.65
C ARG A 260 -12.36 -8.97 -9.03
N ASN A 261 -11.96 -9.68 -10.08
CA ASN A 261 -11.97 -9.15 -11.45
C ASN A 261 -13.41 -9.00 -11.98
N LEU A 262 -14.26 -10.01 -11.77
CA LEU A 262 -15.68 -9.97 -12.15
C LEU A 262 -16.40 -8.80 -11.47
N GLN A 263 -16.18 -8.59 -10.17
CA GLN A 263 -16.73 -7.45 -9.45
C GLN A 263 -16.23 -6.11 -9.99
N MET A 264 -14.94 -6.01 -10.34
CA MET A 264 -14.37 -4.80 -10.92
C MET A 264 -15.01 -4.45 -12.26
N VAL A 265 -15.10 -5.43 -13.18
CA VAL A 265 -15.72 -5.25 -14.50
C VAL A 265 -17.18 -4.85 -14.35
N LYS A 266 -17.95 -5.56 -13.52
CA LYS A 266 -19.36 -5.22 -13.23
C LYS A 266 -19.54 -3.78 -12.75
N LEU A 267 -18.68 -3.31 -11.84
CA LEU A 267 -18.74 -1.94 -11.34
C LEU A 267 -18.42 -0.92 -12.43
N LEU A 268 -17.38 -1.16 -13.24
CA LEU A 268 -17.01 -0.26 -14.32
C LEU A 268 -18.12 -0.18 -15.37
N ASP A 269 -18.65 -1.30 -15.86
CA ASP A 269 -19.71 -1.33 -16.87
C ASP A 269 -20.98 -0.62 -16.37
N THR A 270 -21.43 -0.97 -15.16
CA THR A 270 -22.59 -0.32 -14.52
C THR A 270 -22.47 1.20 -14.50
N HIS A 271 -21.26 1.72 -14.26
CA HIS A 271 -21.03 3.14 -14.12
C HIS A 271 -20.56 3.83 -15.39
N PHE A 272 -20.17 3.12 -16.46
CA PHE A 272 -20.00 3.70 -17.79
C PHE A 272 -21.34 3.85 -18.50
N ASP A 273 -22.21 2.84 -18.43
CA ASP A 273 -23.50 2.79 -19.15
C ASP A 273 -24.52 3.78 -18.59
N LYS A 274 -24.46 4.07 -17.29
CA LYS A 274 -25.28 5.12 -16.69
C LYS A 274 -24.79 6.50 -17.14
N SER A 275 -25.46 7.09 -18.13
CA SER A 275 -25.41 8.54 -18.38
C SER A 275 -25.72 9.26 -17.06
N SER A 276 -24.96 10.30 -16.74
CA SER A 276 -24.90 10.95 -15.43
C SER A 276 -26.16 11.75 -15.07
N ASN A 277 -27.32 11.09 -14.93
CA ASN A 277 -28.59 11.72 -14.60
C ASN A 277 -29.07 11.51 -13.16
N ASN A 278 -28.29 10.85 -12.28
CA ASN A 278 -28.65 10.80 -10.86
C ASN A 278 -28.21 12.07 -10.12
N LYS A 279 -29.10 13.07 -10.10
CA LYS A 279 -29.04 14.29 -9.29
C LYS A 279 -29.02 14.02 -7.77
N THR A 280 -29.19 12.79 -7.31
CA THR A 280 -29.48 12.48 -5.89
C THR A 280 -28.28 12.05 -5.03
N MET A 281 -27.07 11.90 -5.61
CA MET A 281 -25.83 11.57 -4.83
C MET A 281 -24.87 12.78 -4.71
N ALA A 282 -25.39 13.99 -4.78
CA ALA A 282 -24.63 15.24 -4.86
C ALA A 282 -23.67 15.54 -3.67
N ASN A 283 -23.70 14.77 -2.57
CA ASN A 283 -23.07 15.19 -1.31
C ASN A 283 -21.84 14.40 -0.85
N LYS A 284 -21.29 13.46 -1.63
CA LYS A 284 -20.03 12.77 -1.27
C LYS A 284 -18.96 12.91 -2.37
N LEU A 285 -18.18 13.99 -2.29
CA LEU A 285 -17.02 14.25 -3.14
C LEU A 285 -15.73 13.74 -2.48
N ILE A 286 -14.83 13.18 -3.28
CA ILE A 286 -13.44 12.97 -2.90
C ILE A 286 -12.67 14.26 -3.21
N LYS A 287 -12.33 15.00 -2.15
CA LYS A 287 -11.46 16.17 -2.24
C LYS A 287 -10.01 15.73 -2.03
N VAL A 288 -9.15 16.02 -3.01
CA VAL A 288 -7.71 15.79 -2.92
C VAL A 288 -7.02 17.15 -2.92
N PRO A 289 -6.27 17.52 -1.86
CA PRO A 289 -5.50 18.77 -1.84
C PRO A 289 -4.62 18.92 -3.08
N SER A 290 -4.51 20.15 -3.59
CA SER A 290 -3.73 20.42 -4.81
C SER A 290 -2.23 20.26 -4.55
N LYS A 291 -1.48 19.87 -5.59
CA LYS A 291 -0.01 19.75 -5.52
C LYS A 291 0.66 21.07 -5.09
N LYS A 292 0.11 22.22 -5.53
CA LYS A 292 0.57 23.57 -5.16
C LYS A 292 0.41 23.83 -3.66
N TYR A 293 -0.71 23.40 -3.07
CA TYR A 293 -0.95 23.50 -1.62
C TYR A 293 0.07 22.68 -0.83
N ILE A 294 0.32 21.42 -1.23
CA ILE A 294 1.29 20.53 -0.58
C ILE A 294 2.73 21.09 -0.66
N LYS A 295 3.08 21.76 -1.76
CA LYS A 295 4.38 22.44 -1.90
C LYS A 295 4.50 23.67 -0.98
N ARG A 296 3.45 24.47 -0.80
CA ARG A 296 3.47 25.68 0.06
C ARG A 296 3.58 25.36 1.56
N THR A 297 3.04 24.24 2.01
CA THR A 297 3.24 23.76 3.40
C THR A 297 4.68 23.32 3.71
N LYS A 298 5.60 23.30 2.73
CA LYS A 298 7.02 22.96 2.90
C LYS A 298 7.91 24.11 3.38
N SER A 299 7.39 25.29 3.70
CA SER A 299 8.18 26.38 4.30
C SER A 299 8.65 26.09 5.74
N THR A 300 8.18 25.01 6.38
CA THR A 300 8.55 24.70 7.76
C THR A 300 9.02 23.23 7.88
N LYS A 301 10.34 23.04 7.94
CA LYS A 301 11.06 21.94 8.62
C LYS A 301 11.31 20.55 7.98
N ILE A 302 11.19 20.31 6.66
CA ILE A 302 11.74 19.05 6.06
C ILE A 302 12.38 19.29 4.68
N VAL A 303 13.31 20.23 4.56
CA VAL A 303 14.08 20.43 3.31
C VAL A 303 15.53 20.76 3.62
N THR A 304 16.33 19.75 3.96
CA THR A 304 17.80 19.73 3.80
C THR A 304 18.30 18.35 4.22
N ASN A 305 18.80 17.54 3.28
CA ASN A 305 19.84 16.52 3.54
C ASN A 305 20.19 15.61 2.34
N ILE A 306 19.55 15.74 1.17
CA ILE A 306 19.93 14.92 0.00
C ILE A 306 21.06 15.58 -0.81
N LYS A 307 21.12 16.92 -0.92
CA LYS A 307 22.23 17.60 -1.61
C LYS A 307 23.59 17.48 -0.87
N ALA A 308 23.59 17.26 0.45
CA ALA A 308 24.83 17.19 1.24
C ALA A 308 25.58 15.85 1.14
N LYS A 309 24.89 14.73 0.88
CA LYS A 309 25.53 13.41 0.82
C LYS A 309 26.27 13.13 -0.50
N ASN A 310 25.82 13.70 -1.62
CA ASN A 310 26.48 13.48 -2.91
C ASN A 310 27.73 14.34 -3.11
N LYS A 311 27.85 15.50 -2.44
CA LYS A 311 29.09 16.28 -2.45
C LYS A 311 30.22 15.62 -1.65
N LYS A 312 29.93 15.00 -0.50
CA LYS A 312 30.95 14.32 0.33
C LYS A 312 31.50 13.02 -0.26
N LYS A 313 30.82 12.42 -1.24
CA LYS A 313 31.26 11.16 -1.87
C LYS A 313 32.15 11.37 -3.10
N LEU A 314 32.13 12.57 -3.70
CA LEU A 314 33.03 12.95 -4.82
C LEU A 314 34.35 13.60 -4.36
N THR A 315 34.50 13.96 -3.08
CA THR A 315 35.73 14.57 -2.55
C THR A 315 36.56 13.59 -1.70
N ARG A 316 36.28 12.28 -1.81
CA ARG A 316 36.99 11.21 -1.09
C ARG A 316 37.32 10.01 -2.00
N SER A 317 37.51 10.27 -3.28
CA SER A 317 38.16 9.37 -4.24
C SER A 317 39.34 10.11 -4.85
#